data_AF-A0A143PPU0-F1
#
_entry.id   AF-A0A143PPU0-F1
#
_cell.length_a   1.000
_cell.length_b   1.000
_cell.length_c   1.000
_cell.angle_alpha   90.00
_cell.angle_beta   90.00
_cell.angle_gamma   90.00
#
_symmetry.space_group_name_H-M   'P 1'
#
loop_
_entity.id
_entity.type
_entity.pdbx_description
1 polymer ?
#
loop_
_entity_poly.entity_id
_entity_poly.type
_entity_poly.pdbx_seq_one_letter_code
_entity_poly.pdbx_strand_id
1 'polypeptide(L)' 'MSIVKLLGFETLGCGCVVGHYRDAGTVRVVTYVEEKATTCGEPSHRRNHATVSRRRRSSTTPAPESPGAPRVSAR' A
#
# COMPACT_ATOMS: atom_id res chain seq x y z
N MET A 1 9.73 -7.95 -25.24
CA MET A 1 8.30 -8.03 -24.86
C MET A 1 8.20 -8.99 -23.68
N SER A 2 7.83 -8.53 -22.48
CA SER A 2 7.58 -9.44 -21.35
C SER A 2 6.12 -9.87 -21.35
N ILE A 3 5.87 -11.15 -21.07
CA ILE A 3 4.52 -11.68 -20.88
C ILE A 3 4.10 -11.30 -19.46
N VAL A 4 3.06 -10.50 -19.33
CA VAL A 4 2.45 -10.17 -18.03
C VAL A 4 1.11 -10.89 -17.90
N LYS A 5 0.83 -11.42 -16.71
CA LYS A 5 -0.44 -12.05 -16.36
C LYS A 5 -1.23 -11.13 -15.45
N LEU A 6 -2.43 -10.78 -15.87
CA LEU A 6 -3.40 -10.08 -15.02
C LEU A 6 -3.83 -11.03 -13.88
N LEU A 7 -3.73 -10.55 -12.64
CA LEU A 7 -4.15 -11.24 -11.43
C LEU A 7 -5.56 -10.83 -10.99
N GLY A 8 -5.93 -9.57 -11.22
CA GLY A 8 -7.25 -9.05 -10.86
C GLY A 8 -7.28 -7.52 -10.83
N PHE A 9 -8.47 -6.99 -10.55
CA PHE A 9 -8.72 -5.56 -10.39
C PHE A 9 -9.18 -5.26 -8.96
N GLU A 10 -8.89 -4.06 -8.49
CA GLU A 10 -9.28 -3.57 -7.17
C GLU A 10 -9.69 -2.10 -7.29
N THR A 11 -10.72 -1.70 -6.55
CA THR A 11 -11.14 -0.30 -6.45
C THR A 11 -10.59 0.29 -5.16
N LEU A 12 -9.80 1.36 -5.28
CA LEU A 12 -9.26 2.09 -4.14
C LEU A 12 -10.37 2.90 -3.43
N GLY A 13 -10.15 3.26 -2.16
CA GLY A 13 -11.12 4.06 -1.39
C GLY A 13 -11.43 5.45 -1.97
N CYS A 14 -10.60 5.95 -2.89
CA CYS A 14 -10.86 7.18 -3.65
C CYS A 14 -11.67 6.97 -4.94
N GLY A 15 -12.08 5.73 -5.24
CA GLY A 15 -12.83 5.35 -6.43
C GLY A 15 -11.98 5.00 -7.66
N CYS A 16 -10.65 5.11 -7.59
CA CYS A 16 -9.77 4.71 -8.71
C CYS A 16 -9.74 3.19 -8.86
N VAL A 17 -9.70 2.70 -10.09
CA VAL A 17 -9.53 1.27 -10.39
C VAL A 17 -8.07 0.98 -10.65
N VAL A 18 -7.53 -0.04 -9.98
CA VAL A 18 -6.18 -0.53 -10.20
C VAL A 18 -6.20 -1.99 -10.68
N GLY A 19 -5.27 -2.33 -11.55
CA GLY A 19 -5.02 -3.68 -12.05
C GLY A 19 -3.73 -4.24 -11.48
N HIS A 20 -3.76 -5.51 -11.04
CA HIS A 20 -2.59 -6.22 -10.51
C HIS A 20 -2.02 -7.16 -11.57
N TYR A 21 -0.75 -6.98 -11.91
CA TYR A 21 -0.08 -7.71 -12.99
C TYR A 21 1.14 -8.43 -12.46
N ARG A 22 1.28 -9.72 -12.75
CA ARG A 22 2.50 -10.47 -12.49
C ARG A 22 3.32 -10.59 -13.76
N ASP A 23 4.59 -10.23 -13.70
CA ASP A 23 5.52 -10.52 -14.79
C ASP A 23 5.81 -12.03 -14.82
N ALA A 24 5.57 -12.71 -15.94
CA ALA A 24 5.75 -14.16 -16.06
C ALA A 24 7.23 -14.60 -15.98
N GLY A 25 8.17 -13.69 -16.28
CA GLY A 25 9.59 -13.92 -16.15
C GLY A 25 10.11 -13.73 -14.72
N THR A 26 9.29 -13.20 -13.80
CA THR A 26 9.69 -12.97 -12.40
C THR A 26 8.56 -13.31 -11.40
N VAL A 27 8.80 -13.07 -10.11
CA VAL A 27 7.73 -13.09 -9.09
C VAL A 27 7.23 -11.69 -8.76
N ARG A 28 7.59 -10.69 -9.58
CA ARG A 28 7.21 -9.29 -9.34
C ARG A 28 5.75 -9.08 -9.72
N VAL A 29 5.01 -8.50 -8.79
CA VAL A 29 3.66 -7.99 -9.01
C VAL A 29 3.74 -6.48 -9.10
N VAL A 30 3.15 -5.93 -10.16
CA VAL A 30 3.07 -4.50 -10.42
C VAL A 30 1.59 -4.13 -10.45
N THR A 31 1.25 -3.05 -9.76
CA THR A 31 -0.10 -2.52 -9.72
C THR A 31 -0.13 -1.24 -10.56
N TYR A 32 -1.06 -1.17 -11.51
CA TYR A 32 -1.26 0.00 -12.35
C TYR A 32 -2.63 0.60 -12.10
N VAL A 33 -2.72 1.93 -12.21
CA VAL A 33 -4.04 2.58 -12.24
C VAL A 33 -4.64 2.42 -13.63
N GLU A 34 -5.72 1.66 -13.72
CA GLU A 34 -6.50 1.46 -14.95
C GLU A 34 -7.45 2.64 -15.17
N GLU A 35 -8.04 3.16 -14.08
CA GLU A 35 -8.98 4.26 -14.15
C GLU A 35 -8.83 5.21 -12.95
N LYS A 36 -8.72 6.51 -13.27
CA LYS A 36 -8.71 7.58 -12.26
C LYS A 36 -10.13 8.08 -12.06
N ALA A 37 -10.64 7.99 -10.84
CA ALA A 37 -11.91 8.62 -10.49
C ALA A 37 -11.85 10.14 -10.63
N THR A 38 -12.96 10.73 -11.04
CA THR A 38 -13.12 12.18 -11.22
C THR A 38 -12.96 12.94 -9.90
N THR A 39 -13.34 12.32 -8.80
CA THR A 39 -13.23 12.87 -7.43
C THR A 39 -11.85 12.67 -6.81
N CYS A 40 -10.97 11.87 -7.42
CA CYS A 40 -9.66 11.60 -6.86
C CYS A 40 -8.67 12.73 -7.16
N GLY A 41 -8.16 13.40 -6.13
CA GLY A 41 -7.14 14.45 -6.26
C GLY A 41 -5.69 13.97 -6.29
N GLU A 42 -5.45 12.66 -6.13
CA GLU A 42 -4.10 12.11 -6.01
C GLU A 42 -3.38 12.11 -7.37
N PRO A 43 -2.27 12.85 -7.53
CA PRO A 43 -1.51 12.88 -8.79
C PRO A 43 -0.91 11.52 -9.14
N SER A 44 -0.60 10.71 -8.12
CA SER A 44 -0.06 9.35 -8.26
C SER A 44 -1.06 8.35 -8.82
N HIS A 45 -2.37 8.66 -8.85
CA HIS A 45 -3.42 7.81 -9.44
C HIS A 45 -3.72 8.16 -10.90
N ARG A 46 -2.72 8.65 -11.66
CA ARG A 46 -2.88 8.86 -13.09
C ARG A 46 -3.01 7.52 -13.81
N ARG A 47 -3.91 7.44 -14.81
CA ARG A 47 -4.07 6.23 -15.65
C ARG A 47 -2.71 5.80 -16.23
N ASN A 48 -2.45 4.49 -16.22
CA ASN A 48 -1.20 3.81 -16.59
C ASN A 48 0.01 4.15 -15.70
N HIS A 49 -0.18 4.83 -14.58
CA HIS A 49 0.87 5.03 -13.60
C HIS A 49 1.02 3.78 -12.73
N ALA A 50 2.26 3.31 -12.55
CA ALA A 50 2.56 2.22 -11.63
C ALA A 50 2.49 2.74 -10.21
N THR A 51 1.49 2.31 -9.45
CA THR A 51 1.50 2.49 -7.99
C THR A 51 2.47 1.45 -7.47
N VAL A 52 3.74 1.84 -7.31
CA VAL A 52 4.76 0.95 -6.74
C VAL A 52 4.18 0.42 -5.43
N SER A 53 3.93 -0.88 -5.36
CA SER A 53 3.55 -1.54 -4.12
C SER A 53 4.68 -1.24 -3.14
N ARG A 54 4.48 -0.21 -2.30
CA ARG A 54 5.35 0.08 -1.18
C ARG A 54 5.34 -1.24 -0.43
N ARG A 55 6.43 -2.02 -0.53
CA ARG A 55 6.61 -3.24 0.26
C ARG A 55 6.08 -2.87 1.62
N ARG A 56 5.03 -3.53 2.10
CA ARG A 56 4.50 -3.27 3.44
C ARG A 56 5.70 -3.47 4.35
N ARG A 57 6.38 -2.37 4.72
CA ARG A 57 7.21 -2.37 5.91
C ARG A 57 6.17 -2.56 6.97
N SER A 58 6.11 -3.77 7.51
CA SER A 58 5.41 -4.06 8.75
C SER A 58 5.91 -3.03 9.74
N SER A 59 5.18 -1.93 9.90
CA SER A 59 5.40 -1.01 11.01
C SER A 59 4.86 -1.74 12.22
N THR A 60 5.67 -2.65 12.76
CA THR A 60 5.57 -3.03 14.16
C THR A 60 5.84 -1.74 14.93
N THR A 61 4.77 -1.05 15.30
CA THR A 61 4.82 -0.02 16.33
C THR A 61 5.20 -0.73 17.63
N PRO A 62 6.37 -0.48 18.24
CA PRO A 62 6.59 -0.93 19.60
C PRO A 62 5.57 -0.21 20.50
N ALA A 63 4.85 -0.99 21.31
CA ALA A 63 3.89 -0.47 22.29
C ALA A 63 4.59 0.52 23.25
N PRO A 64 3.90 1.56 23.74
CA PRO A 64 4.50 2.48 24.70
C PRO A 64 4.73 1.77 26.04
N GLU A 65 6.00 1.61 26.43
CA GLU A 65 6.38 1.27 27.79
C GLU A 65 5.84 2.36 28.73
N SER A 66 4.93 1.96 29.63
CA SER A 66 4.44 2.82 30.71
C SER A 66 5.56 3.02 31.73
N PRO A 67 5.93 4.26 32.09
CA PRO A 67 6.88 4.48 33.18
C PRO A 67 6.21 4.10 34.51
N GLY A 68 6.76 3.08 35.16
CA GLY A 68 6.35 2.63 36.48
C GLY A 68 6.50 3.75 37.53
N ALA A 69 5.45 3.94 38.33
CA ALA A 69 5.44 4.85 39.46
C ALA A 69 6.49 4.44 40.52
N PRO A 70 7.31 5.37 41.06
CA PRO A 70 8.06 5.09 42.27
C PRO A 70 7.14 5.16 43.49
N ARG A 71 7.31 4.15 44.34
CA ARG A 71 6.51 3.84 45.54
C ARG A 71 6.70 4.90 46.63
N VAL A 72 5.62 5.14 47.37
CA VAL A 72 5.54 5.87 48.63
C VAL A 72 6.62 5.40 49.61
N SER A 73 7.35 6.34 50.21
CA SER A 73 8.04 6.14 51.49
C SER A 73 7.72 7.30 52.42
N ALA A 74 6.95 6.98 53.45
CA ALA A 74 6.66 7.82 54.60
C ALA A 74 7.89 7.92 55.52
N ARG A 75 8.17 9.12 56.02
CA ARG A 75 8.56 9.36 57.41
C ARG A 75 8.49 10.83 57.79
#